data_AF-A0A946ZXF9-F1
#
_entry.id   AF-A0A946ZXF9-F1
#
_cell.length_a   1.000
_cell.length_b   1.000
_cell.length_c   1.000
_cell.angle_alpha   90.00
_cell.angle_beta   90.00
_cell.angle_gamma   90.00
#
_symmetry.space_group_name_H-M   'P 1'
#
loop_
_entity.id
_entity.type
_entity.pdbx_description
1 polymer ?
#
loop_
_entity_poly.entity_id
_entity_poly.type
_entity_poly.pdbx_seq_one_letter_code
_entity_poly.pdbx_strand_id
1 'polypeptide(L)'
;MNLDTLIASCKKGDRKAQEQLYRTYAGTLFGLCLKYSRNRTEAEDNLHDSFMTIYDKIGQYKSKGYFEGWMKRVTINTVLQKYRKQDHLSLISENHKEVVEVEQEKYELNLQTLLKYIQELPNKYRLTFNLYVLDGHTHK
;
A
#
# COMPACT_ATOMS: atom_id res chain seq x y z
N MET A 1 1.51 20.31 17.72
CA MET A 1 2.71 20.61 16.89
C MET A 1 2.22 20.85 15.46
N ASN A 2 2.72 21.88 14.76
CA ASN A 2 2.43 22.09 13.33
C ASN A 2 3.08 20.95 12.52
N LEU A 3 2.50 20.60 11.36
CA LEU A 3 3.03 19.56 10.48
C LEU A 3 4.47 19.85 10.04
N ASP A 4 4.81 21.10 9.73
CA ASP A 4 6.18 21.45 9.31
C ASP A 4 7.19 21.25 10.43
N THR A 5 6.83 21.60 11.67
CA THR A 5 7.69 21.38 12.84
C THR A 5 7.79 19.89 13.19
N LEU A 6 6.71 19.13 13.01
CA LEU A 6 6.72 17.67 13.14
C LEU A 6 7.69 17.02 12.14
N ILE A 7 7.61 17.40 10.87
CA ILE A 7 8.49 16.90 9.81
C ILE A 7 9.95 17.28 10.10
N ALA A 8 10.22 18.52 10.50
CA ALA A 8 11.57 18.97 10.84
C ALA A 8 12.17 18.19 12.02
N SER A 9 11.37 17.85 13.03
CA SER A 9 11.81 17.03 14.16
C SER A 9 12.03 15.56 13.76
N CYS A 10 11.15 14.99 12.93
CA CYS A 10 11.35 13.65 12.37
C CYS A 10 12.63 13.56 11.53
N LYS A 11 12.97 14.60 10.75
CA LYS A 11 14.24 14.69 9.99
C LYS A 11 15.48 14.65 10.90
N LYS A 12 15.35 15.03 12.17
CA LYS A 12 16.42 14.96 13.18
C LYS A 12 16.44 13.63 13.95
N GLY A 13 15.56 12.69 13.62
CA GLY A 13 15.44 11.41 14.32
C GLY A 13 14.76 11.50 15.69
N ASP A 14 13.97 12.54 15.95
CA ASP A 14 13.24 12.66 17.22
C ASP A 14 12.16 11.56 17.33
N ARG A 15 12.31 10.67 18.31
CA ARG A 15 11.41 9.53 18.53
C ARG A 15 9.98 9.93 18.85
N LYS A 16 9.76 11.04 19.57
CA LYS A 16 8.41 11.51 19.92
C LYS A 16 7.70 12.05 18.68
N ALA A 17 8.43 12.76 17.83
CA ALA A 17 7.93 13.23 16.55
C ALA A 17 7.59 12.05 15.62
N GLN A 18 8.46 11.04 15.53
CA GLN A 18 8.19 9.83 14.74
C GLN A 18 6.96 9.08 15.27
N GLU A 19 6.83 8.90 16.59
CA GLU A 19 5.64 8.29 17.20
C GLU A 19 4.36 9.08 16.85
N GLN A 20 4.39 10.40 16.99
CA GLN A 20 3.25 11.25 16.65
C GLN A 20 2.89 11.11 15.17
N LEU A 21 3.89 11.06 14.28
CA LEU A 21 3.66 10.87 12.85
C LEU A 21 3.01 9.52 12.57
N TYR A 22 3.52 8.45 13.20
CA TYR A 22 2.95 7.12 13.12
C TYR A 22 1.48 7.12 13.54
N ARG A 23 1.16 7.63 14.73
CA ARG A 23 -0.21 7.67 15.25
C ARG A 23 -1.16 8.43 14.33
N THR A 24 -0.68 9.49 13.67
CA THR A 24 -1.49 10.33 12.79
C THR A 24 -1.82 9.63 11.46
N TYR A 25 -0.86 8.90 10.88
CA TYR A 25 -0.99 8.38 9.51
C TYR A 25 -1.12 6.87 9.41
N ALA A 26 -0.95 6.12 10.50
CA ALA A 26 -0.99 4.65 10.48
C ALA A 26 -2.30 4.11 9.92
N GLY A 27 -3.46 4.66 10.31
CA GLY A 27 -4.75 4.20 9.79
C GLY A 27 -4.88 4.38 8.27
N THR A 28 -4.48 5.55 7.76
CA THR A 28 -4.53 5.87 6.33
C THR A 28 -3.58 4.98 5.52
N LEU A 29 -2.34 4.81 5.98
CA LEU A 29 -1.35 3.98 5.28
C LEU A 29 -1.67 2.50 5.42
N PHE A 30 -2.26 2.06 6.54
CA PHE A 30 -2.70 0.68 6.73
C PHE A 30 -3.80 0.30 5.75
N GLY A 31 -4.77 1.19 5.52
CA GLY A 31 -5.78 1.00 4.49
C GLY A 31 -5.19 0.83 3.09
N LEU A 32 -4.06 1.48 2.81
CA LEU A 32 -3.31 1.29 1.56
C LEU A 32 -2.62 -0.07 1.53
N CYS A 33 -1.89 -0.43 2.60
CA CYS A 33 -1.25 -1.73 2.71
C CYS A 33 -2.25 -2.89 2.57
N LEU A 34 -3.44 -2.79 3.15
CA LEU A 34 -4.50 -3.80 3.03
C LEU A 34 -4.91 -4.10 1.59
N LYS A 35 -4.93 -3.09 0.72
CA LYS A 35 -5.27 -3.28 -0.70
C LYS A 35 -4.24 -4.15 -1.42
N TYR A 36 -2.97 -4.00 -1.05
CA TYR A 36 -1.84 -4.65 -1.69
C TYR A 36 -1.47 -6.01 -1.06
N SER A 37 -1.78 -6.21 0.22
CA SER A 37 -1.49 -7.43 0.97
C SER A 37 -2.53 -8.53 0.78
N ARG A 38 -2.13 -9.80 0.97
CA ARG A 38 -3.02 -10.98 0.93
C ARG A 38 -3.90 -11.10 2.17
N ASN A 39 -3.43 -10.59 3.28
CA ASN A 39 -4.10 -10.67 4.57
C ASN A 39 -3.67 -9.51 5.48
N ARG A 40 -4.28 -9.46 6.65
CA ARG A 40 -4.05 -8.43 7.65
C ARG A 40 -2.60 -8.42 8.17
N THR A 41 -2.05 -9.57 8.51
CA THR A 41 -0.68 -9.69 9.05
C THR A 41 0.34 -9.14 8.07
N GLU A 42 0.24 -9.51 6.80
CA GLU A 42 1.11 -8.97 5.76
C GLU A 42 0.91 -7.47 5.55
N ALA A 43 -0.30 -6.93 5.76
CA ALA A 43 -0.54 -5.49 5.74
C ALA A 43 0.12 -4.77 6.92
N GLU A 44 0.16 -5.38 8.10
CA GLU A 44 0.85 -4.86 9.29
C GLU A 44 2.38 -4.82 9.07
N ASP A 45 2.95 -5.89 8.51
CA ASP A 45 4.38 -5.91 8.13
C ASP A 45 4.70 -4.85 7.08
N ASN A 46 3.88 -4.75 6.03
CA ASN A 46 4.05 -3.75 4.97
C ASN A 46 3.93 -2.32 5.51
N LEU A 47 3.07 -2.08 6.49
CA LEU A 47 2.94 -0.80 7.17
C LEU A 47 4.23 -0.46 7.93
N HIS A 48 4.76 -1.44 8.68
CA HIS A 48 6.01 -1.29 9.42
C HIS A 48 7.18 -0.93 8.49
N ASP A 49 7.40 -1.74 7.46
CA ASP A 49 8.44 -1.51 6.45
C ASP A 49 8.32 -0.13 5.78
N SER A 50 7.07 0.28 5.52
CA SER A 50 6.77 1.59 4.94
C SER A 50 7.15 2.74 5.87
N PHE A 51 6.84 2.65 7.17
CA PHE A 51 7.23 3.70 8.12
C PHE A 51 8.74 3.78 8.30
N MET A 52 9.44 2.64 8.35
CA MET A 52 10.92 2.65 8.37
C MET A 52 11.48 3.35 7.14
N THR A 53 10.95 3.01 5.96
CA THR A 53 11.34 3.68 4.70
C THR A 53 11.00 5.17 4.69
N ILE A 54 9.85 5.56 5.26
CA ILE A 54 9.42 6.96 5.37
C ILE A 54 10.41 7.72 6.24
N TYR A 55 10.78 7.21 7.41
CA TYR A 55 11.74 7.87 8.29
C TYR A 55 13.11 8.03 7.62
N ASP A 56 13.60 6.98 6.96
CA ASP A 56 14.88 7.02 6.24
C ASP A 56 14.86 8.06 5.11
N LYS A 57 13.73 8.19 4.39
CA LYS A 57 13.60 9.08 3.24
C LYS A 57 13.01 10.45 3.56
N ILE A 58 12.64 10.73 4.82
CA ILE A 58 11.92 11.97 5.16
C ILE A 58 12.71 13.24 4.84
N GLY A 59 14.04 13.16 4.85
CA GLY A 59 14.93 14.23 4.38
C GLY A 59 14.70 14.64 2.92
N GLN A 60 14.22 13.72 2.08
CA GLN A 60 13.96 13.94 0.65
C GLN A 60 12.66 14.72 0.40
N TYR A 61 11.79 14.85 1.40
CA TYR A 61 10.59 15.67 1.29
C TYR A 61 10.96 17.16 1.26
N LYS A 62 10.75 17.79 0.10
CA LYS A 62 11.07 19.19 -0.20
C LYS A 62 9.88 20.16 -0.03
N SER A 63 8.87 19.79 0.76
CA SER A 63 7.65 20.59 0.97
C SER A 63 6.91 20.97 -0.33
N LYS A 64 7.03 20.14 -1.37
CA LYS A 64 6.29 20.28 -2.62
C LYS A 64 5.10 19.31 -2.61
N GLY A 65 3.88 19.85 -2.64
CA GLY A 65 2.65 19.09 -2.52
C GLY A 65 2.33 18.67 -1.09
N TYR A 66 1.30 17.83 -0.92
CA TYR A 66 0.87 17.35 0.39
C TYR A 66 1.79 16.24 0.93
N PHE A 67 2.23 16.37 2.18
CA PHE A 67 3.08 15.39 2.85
C PHE A 67 2.45 13.99 2.89
N GLU A 68 1.14 13.91 3.09
CA GLU A 68 0.39 12.65 3.04
C GLU A 68 0.51 11.96 1.67
N GLY A 69 0.42 12.72 0.57
CA GLY A 69 0.60 12.18 -0.77
C GLY A 69 2.02 11.65 -1.01
N TRP A 70 3.03 12.33 -0.45
CA TRP A 70 4.40 11.83 -0.47
C TRP A 70 4.55 10.52 0.32
N MET A 71 3.98 10.42 1.52
CA MET A 71 4.01 9.18 2.31
C MET A 71 3.29 8.03 1.61
N LYS A 72 2.08 8.26 1.06
CA LYS A 72 1.34 7.27 0.27
C LYS A 72 2.19 6.71 -0.87
N ARG A 73 2.91 7.58 -1.59
CA ARG A 73 3.83 7.18 -2.66
C ARG A 73 5.00 6.35 -2.15
N VAL A 74 5.60 6.74 -1.02
CA VAL A 74 6.68 5.94 -0.40
C VAL A 74 6.17 4.56 -0.01
N THR A 75 5.01 4.49 0.65
CA THR A 75 4.35 3.24 1.06
C THR A 75 4.08 2.31 -0.12
N ILE A 76 3.42 2.77 -1.18
CA ILE A 76 3.14 1.95 -2.37
C ILE A 76 4.45 1.42 -2.96
N ASN A 77 5.45 2.29 -3.13
CA ASN A 77 6.73 1.89 -3.68
C ASN A 77 7.45 0.86 -2.81
N THR A 78 7.43 1.01 -1.48
CA THR A 78 8.01 0.02 -0.55
C THR A 78 7.35 -1.34 -0.72
N VAL A 79 6.02 -1.38 -0.77
CA VAL A 79 5.25 -2.61 -0.93
C VAL A 79 5.51 -3.27 -2.29
N LEU A 80 5.50 -2.50 -3.39
CA LEU A 80 5.79 -3.02 -4.72
C LEU A 80 7.21 -3.58 -4.85
N GLN A 81 8.20 -2.93 -4.22
CA GLN A 81 9.58 -3.41 -4.23
C GLN A 81 9.73 -4.75 -3.49
N LYS A 82 9.00 -4.93 -2.38
CA LYS A 82 8.96 -6.20 -1.65
C LYS A 82 8.40 -7.31 -2.53
N TYR A 83 7.28 -7.08 -3.21
CA TYR A 83 6.68 -8.09 -4.10
C TYR A 83 7.53 -8.41 -5.32
N ARG A 84 8.19 -7.42 -5.94
CA ARG A 84 9.11 -7.66 -7.06
C ARG A 84 10.27 -8.59 -6.68
N LYS A 85 10.77 -8.49 -5.44
CA LYS A 85 11.82 -9.38 -4.93
C LYS A 85 11.30 -10.80 -4.63
N GLN A 86 10.05 -10.92 -4.20
CA GLN A 86 9.42 -12.21 -3.93
C GLN A 86 9.03 -12.97 -5.20
N ASP A 87 8.60 -12.27 -6.25
CA ASP A 87 8.15 -12.90 -7.51
C ASP A 87 9.27 -13.64 -8.26
N HIS A 88 10.55 -13.28 -8.02
CA HIS A 88 11.70 -14.04 -8.53
C HIS A 88 11.76 -15.48 -8.00
N LEU A 89 11.03 -15.81 -6.94
CA LEU A 89 11.01 -17.13 -6.30
C LEU A 89 9.77 -17.97 -6.65
N SER A 90 8.78 -17.42 -7.35
CA SER A 90 7.55 -18.14 -7.72
C SER A 90 7.35 -18.15 -9.23
N LEU A 91 7.79 -19.24 -9.88
CA LEU A 91 7.28 -19.63 -11.19
C LEU A 91 5.78 -19.89 -11.03
N ILE A 92 4.94 -18.97 -11.52
CA ILE A 92 3.49 -19.12 -11.49
C ILE A 92 3.14 -20.29 -12.43
N SER A 93 2.69 -21.42 -11.89
CA SER A 93 1.88 -22.35 -12.69
C SER A 93 0.52 -21.69 -12.87
N GLU A 94 0.24 -21.24 -14.09
CA GLU A 94 -1.07 -20.70 -14.45
C GLU A 94 -2.09 -21.85 -14.48
N ASN A 95 -2.64 -22.20 -13.31
CA ASN A 95 -3.86 -22.99 -13.25
C ASN A 95 -5.02 -22.06 -13.62
N HIS A 96 -5.23 -21.91 -14.93
CA HIS A 96 -6.44 -21.32 -15.49
C HIS A 96 -7.64 -22.18 -15.05
N LYS A 97 -8.38 -21.73 -14.03
CA LYS A 97 -9.71 -22.29 -13.77
C LYS A 97 -10.63 -21.88 -14.91
N GLU A 98 -11.49 -22.81 -15.33
CA GLU A 98 -12.49 -22.56 -16.37
C GLU A 98 -13.31 -21.31 -16.04
N VAL A 99 -13.48 -20.45 -17.04
CA VAL A 99 -14.28 -19.23 -16.93
C VAL A 99 -15.74 -19.65 -16.92
N VAL A 100 -16.39 -19.53 -15.78
CA VAL A 100 -17.84 -19.74 -15.65
C VAL A 100 -18.53 -18.45 -16.11
N GLU A 101 -19.44 -18.54 -17.09
CA GLU A 101 -20.33 -17.42 -17.42
C GLU A 101 -21.23 -17.12 -16.22
N VAL A 102 -21.09 -15.91 -15.68
CA VAL A 102 -21.89 -15.42 -14.56
C VAL A 102 -23.02 -14.55 -15.13
N GLU A 103 -24.28 -14.92 -14.87
CA GLU A 103 -25.42 -14.03 -15.13
C GLU A 103 -25.24 -12.72 -14.36
N GLN A 104 -25.43 -11.59 -15.04
CA GLN A 104 -25.24 -10.26 -14.44
C GLN A 104 -26.39 -9.92 -13.49
N GLU A 105 -26.35 -10.48 -12.28
CA GLU A 105 -27.13 -9.96 -11.16
C GLU A 105 -26.46 -8.71 -10.58
N LYS A 106 -27.27 -7.70 -10.26
CA LYS A 106 -26.82 -6.47 -9.61
C LYS A 106 -26.48 -6.79 -8.14
N TYR A 107 -25.24 -7.19 -7.89
CA TYR A 107 -24.77 -7.39 -6.51
C TYR A 107 -24.54 -6.05 -5.82
N GLU A 108 -25.26 -5.79 -4.72
CA GLU A 108 -24.85 -4.80 -3.73
C GLU A 108 -23.66 -5.34 -2.92
N LEU A 109 -22.47 -5.27 -3.50
CA LEU A 109 -21.24 -5.68 -2.82
C LEU A 109 -20.79 -4.60 -1.85
N ASN A 110 -20.66 -4.95 -0.57
CA ASN A 110 -20.01 -4.09 0.40
C ASN A 110 -18.48 -4.07 0.19
N LEU A 111 -17.83 -3.01 0.69
CA LEU A 111 -16.38 -2.81 0.52
C LEU A 111 -15.54 -3.97 1.09
N GLN A 112 -15.97 -4.61 2.18
CA GLN A 112 -15.22 -5.69 2.82
C GLN A 112 -15.22 -6.94 1.93
N THR A 113 -16.36 -7.27 1.34
CA THR A 113 -16.49 -8.38 0.39
C THR A 113 -15.63 -8.14 -0.85
N LEU A 114 -15.68 -6.93 -1.41
CA LEU A 114 -14.84 -6.58 -2.56
C LEU A 114 -13.34 -6.69 -2.23
N LEU A 115 -12.92 -6.18 -1.07
CA LEU A 115 -11.53 -6.28 -0.63
C LEU A 115 -11.09 -7.75 -0.51
N LYS A 116 -11.96 -8.62 0.01
CA LYS A 116 -11.68 -10.05 0.12
C LYS A 116 -11.37 -10.68 -1.25
N TYR A 117 -12.18 -10.38 -2.27
CA TYR A 117 -11.93 -10.89 -3.62
C TYR A 117 -10.63 -10.36 -4.22
N ILE A 118 -10.31 -9.08 -4.02
CA ILE A 118 -9.02 -8.51 -4.43
C ILE A 118 -7.86 -9.25 -3.75
N GLN A 119 -8.01 -9.59 -2.47
CA GLN A 119 -6.99 -10.30 -1.69
C GLN A 119 -6.81 -11.77 -2.10
N GLU A 120 -7.82 -12.39 -2.73
CA GLU A 120 -7.75 -13.76 -3.28
C GLU A 120 -7.00 -13.83 -4.62
N LEU A 121 -6.87 -12.71 -5.34
CA LEU A 121 -6.14 -12.67 -6.61
C LEU A 121 -4.66 -13.06 -6.42
N PRO A 122 -4.06 -13.82 -7.35
CA PRO A 122 -2.62 -14.00 -7.40
C PRO A 122 -1.89 -12.65 -7.41
N ASN A 123 -0.71 -12.59 -6.78
CA ASN A 123 0.03 -11.33 -6.54
C ASN A 123 0.10 -10.42 -7.76
N LYS A 124 0.56 -10.94 -8.90
CA LYS A 124 0.73 -10.18 -10.14
C LYS A 124 -0.56 -9.51 -10.62
N TYR A 125 -1.68 -10.23 -10.56
CA TYR A 125 -2.99 -9.70 -10.94
C TYR A 125 -3.48 -8.65 -9.94
N ARG A 126 -3.32 -8.89 -8.63
CA ARG A 126 -3.69 -7.90 -7.60
C ARG A 126 -2.91 -6.59 -7.76
N LEU A 127 -1.60 -6.67 -7.97
CA LEU A 127 -0.76 -5.49 -8.16
C LEU A 127 -1.20 -4.69 -9.39
N THR A 128 -1.40 -5.37 -10.52
CA THR A 128 -1.82 -4.74 -11.77
C THR A 128 -3.19 -4.08 -11.62
N PHE A 129 -4.15 -4.79 -11.01
CA PHE A 129 -5.49 -4.28 -10.73
C PHE A 129 -5.45 -3.03 -9.84
N ASN A 130 -4.74 -3.08 -8.72
CA ASN A 130 -4.69 -1.95 -7.78
C ASN A 130 -4.05 -0.72 -8.41
N LEU A 131 -2.94 -0.90 -9.13
CA LEU A 131 -2.26 0.21 -9.80
C LEU A 131 -3.18 0.89 -10.82
N TYR A 132 -3.91 0.11 -11.62
CA TYR A 132 -4.79 0.62 -12.67
C TYR A 132 -6.11 1.18 -12.12
N VAL A 133 -6.87 0.36 -11.39
CA VAL A 133 -8.25 0.68 -10.99
C VAL A 133 -8.30 1.59 -9.76
N LEU A 134 -7.41 1.37 -8.78
CA LEU A 134 -7.46 2.12 -7.51
C LEU A 134 -6.58 3.36 -7.52
N ASP A 135 -5.39 3.26 -8.14
CA ASP A 135 -4.40 4.33 -8.13
C ASP A 135 -4.36 5.13 -9.44
N GLY A 136 -5.11 4.71 -10.48
CA GLY A 136 -5.27 5.45 -11.74
C GLY A 136 -4.05 5.43 -12.66
N HIS A 137 -3.13 4.47 -12.50
CA HIS A 137 -1.99 4.30 -13.39
C HIS A 137 -2.43 3.66 -14.72
N THR A 138 -1.76 3.98 -15.83
CA THR A 138 -2.03 3.38 -17.16
C THR A 138 -1.13 2.17 -17.45
N HIS A 139 -1.58 1.24 -18.30
CA HIS A 139 -0.86 0.02 -18.73
C HIS A 139 0.35 0.21 -19.67
N LYS A 140 1.09 1.32 -19.56
CA LYS A 140 2.23 1.59 -20.44
C LYS A 140 3.38 0.61 -20.24
#